data_AF-A0A9P1JNN2-F1
#
_entry.id   AF-A0A9P1JNN2-F1
#
_cell.length_a   1.000
_cell.length_b   1.000
_cell.length_c   1.000
_cell.angle_alpha   90.00
_cell.angle_beta   90.00
_cell.angle_gamma   90.00
#
_symmetry.space_group_name_H-M   'P 1'
#
loop_
_entity.id
_entity.type
_entity.pdbx_description
1 polymer ?
#
loop_
_entity_poly.entity_id
_entity_poly.type
_entity_poly.pdbx_seq_one_letter_code
_entity_poly.pdbx_strand_id
1 'polypeptide(L)'
;MMAPFAHDSSGTPYDASTLTGHQQAVLALWPEFQAAAAMRWTSLDQVVRAIFHDRTGLADLPDDEADQLEALLKTAITRLHMVAPARRRPTLSRNCGRGSA
;
A
#
# COMPACT_ATOMS: atom_id res chain seq x y z
N MET A 1 -33.27 -9.14 -14.28
CA MET A 1 -31.92 -9.71 -14.48
C MET A 1 -30.92 -8.63 -14.08
N MET A 2 -30.35 -8.71 -12.87
CA MET A 2 -29.30 -7.79 -12.40
C MET A 2 -27.97 -8.52 -12.55
N ALA A 3 -27.04 -7.94 -13.32
CA ALA A 3 -25.69 -8.46 -13.46
C ALA A 3 -24.98 -8.42 -12.09
N PRO A 4 -24.26 -9.48 -11.70
CA PRO A 4 -23.43 -9.41 -10.52
C PRO A 4 -22.27 -8.45 -10.82
N PHE A 5 -22.02 -7.53 -9.89
CA PHE A 5 -20.81 -6.72 -9.88
C PHE A 5 -19.61 -7.66 -9.79
N ALA A 6 -19.06 -8.03 -10.95
CA ALA A 6 -17.73 -8.60 -11.02
C ALA A 6 -16.77 -7.53 -10.48
N HIS A 7 -16.49 -7.60 -9.18
CA HIS A 7 -15.25 -7.07 -8.65
C HIS A 7 -14.15 -7.90 -9.30
N ASP A 8 -13.73 -7.47 -10.48
CA ASP A 8 -12.44 -7.85 -11.03
C ASP A 8 -11.39 -7.37 -10.03
N SER A 9 -11.05 -8.27 -9.11
CA SER A 9 -9.97 -8.08 -8.13
C SER A 9 -8.65 -8.58 -8.71
N SER A 10 -8.53 -8.60 -10.04
CA SER A 10 -7.44 -9.23 -10.79
C SER A 10 -6.82 -8.26 -11.78
N GLY A 11 -6.14 -7.26 -11.25
CA GLY A 11 -5.27 -6.45 -12.10
C GLY A 11 -4.64 -5.37 -11.29
N THR A 12 -3.43 -5.60 -10.78
CA THR A 12 -2.49 -4.50 -10.68
C THR A 12 -2.46 -3.86 -12.08
N PRO A 13 -2.93 -2.61 -12.27
CA PRO A 13 -3.10 -2.02 -13.60
C PRO A 13 -1.77 -1.78 -14.33
N TYR A 14 -0.67 -2.09 -13.65
CA TYR A 14 0.67 -2.00 -14.20
C TYR A 14 1.19 -3.41 -14.47
N ASP A 15 1.55 -3.64 -15.73
CA ASP A 15 2.42 -4.75 -16.07
C ASP A 15 3.81 -4.40 -15.54
N ALA A 16 4.25 -5.07 -14.47
CA ALA A 16 5.54 -4.80 -13.84
C ALA A 16 6.68 -4.83 -14.88
N SER A 17 6.56 -5.63 -15.93
CA SER A 17 7.54 -5.76 -17.02
C SER A 17 7.72 -4.48 -17.86
N THR A 18 6.78 -3.55 -17.78
CA THR A 18 6.81 -2.26 -18.51
C THR A 18 7.30 -1.09 -17.66
N LEU A 19 7.42 -1.30 -16.35
CA LEU A 19 7.87 -0.29 -15.39
C LEU A 19 9.39 -0.36 -15.20
N THR A 20 10.00 0.78 -14.89
CA THR A 20 11.40 0.83 -14.45
C THR A 20 11.56 0.18 -13.07
N GLY A 21 12.79 -0.19 -12.70
CA GLY A 21 13.06 -0.82 -11.40
C GLY A 21 12.59 0.03 -10.21
N HIS A 22 12.69 1.36 -10.31
CA HIS A 22 12.23 2.29 -9.27
C HIS A 22 10.70 2.39 -9.21
N GLN A 23 10.03 2.45 -10.36
CA GLN A 23 8.57 2.40 -10.42
C GLN A 23 8.03 1.08 -9.85
N GLN A 24 8.68 -0.05 -10.15
CA GLN A 24 8.33 -1.35 -9.56
C GLN A 24 8.47 -1.35 -8.03
N ALA A 25 9.52 -0.72 -7.49
CA ALA A 25 9.73 -0.60 -6.05
C ALA A 25 8.60 0.21 -5.38
N VAL A 26 8.18 1.32 -5.99
CA VAL A 26 7.02 2.10 -5.54
C VAL A 26 5.74 1.27 -5.56
N LEU A 27 5.50 0.51 -6.64
CA LEU A 27 4.33 -0.36 -6.76
C LEU A 27 4.31 -1.45 -5.67
N ALA A 28 5.47 -2.01 -5.34
CA ALA A 28 5.61 -3.02 -4.29
C ALA A 28 5.35 -2.46 -2.88
N LEU A 29 5.67 -1.19 -2.62
CA LEU A 29 5.47 -0.52 -1.33
C LEU A 29 4.04 0.00 -1.13
N TRP A 30 3.32 0.25 -2.21
CA TRP A 30 1.95 0.76 -2.19
C TRP A 30 0.98 0.00 -1.26
N PRO A 31 0.87 -1.35 -1.30
CA PRO A 31 -0.04 -2.09 -0.42
C PRO A 31 0.31 -1.93 1.08
N GLU A 32 1.59 -1.83 1.43
CA GLU A 32 2.02 -1.61 2.81
C GLU A 32 1.62 -0.21 3.28
N PHE A 33 1.82 0.81 2.43
CA PHE A 33 1.35 2.17 2.70
C PHE A 33 -0.18 2.23 2.88
N GLN A 34 -0.95 1.59 2.00
CA GLN A 34 -2.42 1.54 2.12
C GLN A 34 -2.86 0.89 3.44
N ALA A 35 -2.19 -0.19 3.84
CA ALA A 35 -2.47 -0.87 5.11
C ALA A 35 -2.13 0.02 6.32
N ALA A 36 -0.96 0.66 6.31
CA ALA A 36 -0.51 1.56 7.38
C ALA A 36 -1.38 2.81 7.51
N ALA A 37 -1.82 3.38 6.38
CA ALA A 37 -2.69 4.55 6.35
C ALA A 37 -4.16 4.21 6.66
N ALA A 38 -4.53 2.92 6.69
CA ALA A 38 -5.91 2.44 6.72
C ALA A 38 -6.79 3.08 5.61
N MET A 39 -6.18 3.51 4.51
CA MET A 39 -6.84 4.19 3.40
C MET A 39 -7.17 3.18 2.31
N ARG A 40 -8.46 2.84 2.17
CA ARG A 40 -8.98 1.93 1.13
C ARG A 40 -9.52 2.64 -0.11
N TRP A 41 -9.56 3.98 -0.13
CA TRP A 41 -10.25 4.76 -1.16
C TRP A 41 -9.31 5.55 -2.09
N THR A 42 -7.99 5.42 -1.92
CA THR A 42 -7.02 6.17 -2.73
C THR A 42 -6.29 5.22 -3.68
N SER A 43 -6.12 5.66 -4.93
CA SER A 43 -5.32 4.96 -5.95
C SER A 43 -3.92 5.54 -6.00
N LEU A 44 -2.93 4.72 -6.36
CA LEU A 44 -1.54 5.16 -6.51
C LEU A 44 -1.42 6.31 -7.51
N ASP A 45 -2.11 6.25 -8.66
CA ASP A 45 -2.12 7.34 -9.64
C ASP A 45 -2.71 8.65 -9.09
N GLN A 46 -3.70 8.58 -8.19
CA GLN A 46 -4.26 9.78 -7.57
C GLN A 46 -3.25 10.44 -6.63
N VAL A 47 -2.46 9.63 -5.90
CA VAL A 47 -1.38 10.14 -5.06
C VAL A 47 -0.25 10.72 -5.91
N VAL A 48 0.14 10.01 -6.97
CA VAL A 48 1.12 10.51 -7.95
C VAL A 48 0.67 11.86 -8.51
N ARG A 49 -0.57 11.97 -8.98
CA ARG A 49 -1.12 13.22 -9.52
C ARG A 49 -1.23 14.34 -8.48
N ALA A 50 -1.49 13.99 -7.21
CA ALA A 50 -1.56 14.95 -6.13
C ALA A 50 -0.17 15.50 -5.72
N ILE A 51 0.89 14.70 -5.87
CA ILE A 51 2.27 15.09 -5.51
C ILE A 51 2.96 15.77 -6.70
N PHE A 52 2.83 15.19 -7.88
CA PHE A 52 3.61 15.55 -9.07
C PHE A 52 2.81 16.30 -10.14
N HIS A 53 1.56 16.74 -9.86
CA HIS A 53 0.64 17.60 -10.64
C HIS A 53 0.60 17.49 -12.19
N ASP A 54 1.74 17.58 -12.86
CA ASP A 54 2.03 17.28 -14.27
C ASP A 54 1.92 15.78 -14.62
N ARG A 55 2.04 14.87 -13.64
CA ARG A 55 2.03 13.42 -13.89
C ARG A 55 0.63 12.82 -13.81
N THR A 56 0.32 11.95 -14.76
CA THR A 56 -0.99 11.26 -14.83
C THR A 56 -1.01 9.92 -14.11
N GLY A 57 0.15 9.32 -13.84
CA GLY A 57 0.25 8.02 -13.16
C GLY A 57 1.69 7.54 -12.97
N LEU A 58 1.86 6.41 -12.27
CA LEU A 58 3.19 5.87 -11.91
C LEU A 58 4.08 5.60 -13.14
N ALA A 59 3.49 5.12 -14.24
CA ALA A 59 4.22 4.79 -15.46
C ALA A 59 4.82 6.04 -16.16
N ASP A 60 4.31 7.23 -15.86
CA ASP A 60 4.81 8.50 -16.41
C ASP A 60 5.93 9.12 -15.55
N LEU A 61 6.22 8.54 -14.38
CA LEU A 61 7.26 9.06 -13.48
C LEU A 61 8.66 8.70 -13.99
N PRO A 62 9.57 9.66 -14.20
CA PRO A 62 10.99 9.36 -14.37
C PRO A 62 11.58 8.73 -13.10
N ASP A 63 12.69 8.00 -13.24
CA ASP A 63 13.32 7.27 -12.14
C ASP A 63 13.68 8.16 -10.93
N ASP A 64 14.14 9.40 -11.15
CA ASP A 64 14.45 10.34 -10.07
C ASP A 64 13.20 10.74 -9.25
N GLU A 65 12.04 10.87 -9.88
CA GLU A 65 10.78 11.16 -9.20
C GLU A 65 10.23 9.90 -8.52
N ALA A 66 10.42 8.73 -9.14
CA ALA A 66 10.02 7.44 -8.56
C ALA A 66 10.83 7.11 -7.31
N ASP A 67 12.14 7.38 -7.29
CA ASP A 67 13.01 7.23 -6.11
C ASP A 67 12.56 8.16 -4.97
N GLN A 68 12.26 9.43 -5.29
CA GLN A 68 11.72 10.37 -4.31
C GLN A 68 10.38 9.90 -3.74
N LEU A 69 9.48 9.40 -4.59
CA LEU A 69 8.20 8.85 -4.16
C LEU A 69 8.38 7.61 -3.28
N GLU A 70 9.33 6.73 -3.62
CA GLU A 70 9.70 5.55 -2.83
C GLU A 70 10.16 5.96 -1.42
N ALA A 71 11.08 6.94 -1.32
CA ALA A 71 11.59 7.45 -0.06
C ALA A 71 10.49 8.10 0.79
N LEU A 72 9.59 8.86 0.15
CA LEU A 72 8.42 9.46 0.81
C LEU A 72 7.48 8.38 1.36
N LEU A 73 7.15 7.36 0.58
CA LEU A 73 6.30 6.25 1.01
C LEU A 73 6.93 5.49 2.18
N LYS A 74 8.21 5.13 2.13
CA LYS A 74 8.93 4.48 3.25
C LYS A 74 8.87 5.32 4.52
N THR A 75 9.12 6.63 4.40
CA THR A 75 9.07 7.57 5.53
C THR A 75 7.66 7.66 6.10
N ALA A 76 6.65 7.76 5.23
CA ALA A 76 5.26 7.85 5.63
C ALA A 76 4.77 6.56 6.30
N ILE A 77 5.07 5.38 5.74
CA ILE A 77 4.80 4.06 6.36
C ILE A 77 5.39 4.03 7.77
N THR A 78 6.67 4.39 7.90
CA THR A 78 7.39 4.38 9.18
C THR A 78 6.70 5.29 10.19
N ARG A 79 6.34 6.52 9.80
CA ARG A 79 5.61 7.46 10.68
C ARG A 79 4.21 6.97 11.02
N LEU A 80 3.48 6.41 10.06
CA LEU A 80 2.15 5.85 10.27
C LEU A 80 2.21 4.67 11.24
N HIS A 81 3.21 3.81 11.17
CA HIS A 81 3.43 2.75 12.15
C HIS A 81 3.78 3.28 13.55
N MET A 82 4.51 4.39 13.65
CA MET A 82 4.79 5.02 14.95
C MET A 82 3.57 5.71 15.56
N VAL A 83 2.69 6.27 14.73
CA VAL A 83 1.50 7.02 15.17
C VAL A 83 0.29 6.10 15.35
N ALA A 84 0.17 5.03 14.57
CA ALA A 84 -0.86 4.03 14.73
C ALA A 84 -0.64 3.33 16.08
N PRO A 85 -1.58 3.42 17.04
CA PRO A 85 -1.42 2.76 18.32
C PRO A 85 -1.45 1.26 18.07
N ALA A 86 -0.28 0.60 18.12
CA ALA A 86 -0.01 -0.84 18.01
C ALA A 86 -1.27 -1.73 17.96
N ARG A 87 -2.00 -1.69 16.84
CA ARG A 87 -3.27 -2.39 16.75
C ARG A 87 -2.98 -3.77 16.20
N ARG A 88 -2.54 -4.64 17.12
CA ARG A 88 -2.52 -6.11 17.12
C ARG A 88 -1.20 -6.64 17.65
N ARG A 89 -1.08 -6.63 18.98
CA ARG A 89 -0.47 -7.77 19.64
C ARG A 89 -1.47 -8.93 19.50
N PRO A 90 -1.16 -10.04 18.81
CA PRO A 90 -1.98 -11.23 18.92
C PRO A 90 -2.02 -11.60 20.40
N THR A 91 -3.23 -11.78 20.89
CA THR A 91 -3.57 -12.19 22.24
C THR A 91 -2.66 -13.31 22.69
N LEU A 92 -1.83 -13.06 23.71
CA LEU A 92 -1.37 -14.11 24.59
C LEU A 92 -2.58 -14.48 25.45
N SER A 93 -3.52 -15.19 24.82
CA SER A 93 -4.56 -15.94 25.51
C SER A 93 -3.84 -17.05 26.25
N ARG A 94 -3.32 -16.71 27.42
CA ARG A 94 -2.80 -17.65 28.40
C ARG A 94 -4.01 -18.40 28.97
N ASN A 95 -4.63 -19.23 28.14
CA ASN A 95 -5.54 -20.27 28.59
C ASN A 95 -4.66 -21.35 29.22
N CYS A 96 -4.17 -21.09 30.44
CA CYS A 96 -3.65 -22.15 31.29
C CYS A 96 -4.86 -22.94 31.78
N GLY A 97 -5.21 -23.95 30.98
CA GLY A 97 -6.21 -24.94 31.31
C GLY A 97 -5.93 -25.55 32.68
N ARG A 98 -6.91 -25.36 33.55
CA ARG A 98 -7.42 -26.33 34.50
C ARG A 98 -7.03 -27.78 34.17
N GLY A 99 -6.16 -28.36 34.98
CA GLY A 99 -6.09 -29.81 35.26
C GLY A 99 -5.79 -29.92 36.76
N SER A 100 -6.76 -30.28 37.61
CA SER A 100 -7.26 -31.64 37.86
C SER A 100 -6.15 -32.61 38.27
N ALA A 101 -5.83 -32.61 39.57
CA ALA A 101 -5.56 -33.79 40.37
C ALA A 101 -5.78 -33.42 41.85
#